data_AF-A0A936MUR5-F1
#
_entry.id   AF-A0A936MUR5-F1
#
_cell.length_a   1.000
_cell.length_b   1.000
_cell.length_c   1.000
_cell.angle_alpha   90.00
_cell.angle_beta   90.00
_cell.angle_gamma   90.00
#
_symmetry.space_group_name_H-M   'P 1'
#
loop_
_entity.id
_entity.type
_entity.pdbx_description
1 polymer ?
#
loop_
_entity_poly.entity_id
_entity_poly.type
_entity_poly.pdbx_seq_one_letter_code
_entity_poly.pdbx_strand_id
1 'polypeptide(L)' 'MSRKDPIVEEVHAVRDAIAKEAGYDLDQIIEAAKDRQAKSGRPVVRLPPKKTESAKKAS' A
#
# COMPACT_ATOMS: atom_id res chain seq x y z
N MET A 1 12.32 -15.20 -18.00
CA MET A 1 13.43 -14.69 -17.17
C MET A 1 13.05 -13.30 -16.73
N SER A 2 12.70 -13.13 -15.45
CA SER A 2 12.24 -11.83 -14.94
C SER A 2 13.42 -10.87 -14.93
N ARG A 3 13.31 -9.76 -15.67
CA ARG A 3 14.26 -8.66 -15.57
C ARG A 3 14.14 -8.09 -14.16
N LYS A 4 15.24 -8.10 -13.40
CA LYS A 4 15.31 -7.37 -12.14
C LYS A 4 15.19 -5.89 -12.48
N ASP A 5 14.04 -5.32 -12.16
CA ASP A 5 13.79 -3.90 -12.33
C ASP A 5 14.44 -3.16 -11.14
N PRO A 6 15.40 -2.26 -11.37
CA PRO A 6 16.09 -1.56 -10.29
C PRO A 6 15.14 -0.78 -9.39
N ILE A 7 14.01 -0.27 -9.90
CA ILE A 7 13.00 0.45 -9.12
C ILE A 7 12.29 -0.52 -8.17
N VAL A 8 12.00 -1.73 -8.63
CA VAL A 8 11.33 -2.74 -7.81
C VAL A 8 12.23 -3.22 -6.68
N GLU A 9 13.52 -3.43 -6.95
CA GLU A 9 14.50 -3.81 -5.93
C GLU A 9 14.66 -2.74 -4.84
N GLU A 10 14.66 -1.45 -5.22
CA GLU A 10 14.65 -0.35 -4.26
C GLU A 10 13.39 -0.35 -3.38
N VAL A 11 12.22 -0.54 -4.00
CA VAL A 11 10.95 -0.64 -3.26
C VAL A 11 10.97 -1.81 -2.28
N HIS A 12 11.54 -2.95 -2.66
CA HIS A 12 11.70 -4.10 -1.76
C HIS A 12 12.64 -3.77 -0.60
N ALA A 13 13.79 -3.16 -0.85
CA ALA A 13 14.73 -2.78 0.21
C ALA A 13 14.11 -1.81 1.22
N VAL A 14 13.33 -0.83 0.77
CA VAL A 14 12.61 0.11 1.66
C VAL A 14 11.52 -0.62 2.46
N ARG A 15 10.77 -1.53 1.84
CA ARG A 15 9.75 -2.32 2.55
C ARG A 15 10.37 -3.23 3.61
N ASP A 16 11.51 -3.85 3.32
CA ASP A 16 12.23 -4.69 4.28
C ASP A 16 12.75 -3.89 5.47
N ALA A 17 13.27 -2.67 5.24
CA ALA A 17 13.68 -1.78 6.32
C ALA A 17 12.50 -1.42 7.25
N ILE A 18 11.35 -1.05 6.68
CA ILE A 18 10.13 -0.75 7.44
C ILE A 18 9.65 -1.98 8.21
N ALA A 19 9.65 -3.15 7.58
CA ALA A 19 9.23 -4.39 8.22
C ALA A 19 10.15 -4.74 9.39
N LYS A 20 11.48 -4.58 9.23
CA LYS A 20 12.45 -4.84 10.29
C LYS A 20 12.27 -3.92 11.50
N GLU A 21 11.98 -2.63 11.28
CA GLU A 21 11.66 -1.68 12.35
C GLU A 21 10.41 -2.09 13.13
N ALA A 22 9.43 -2.68 12.45
CA ALA A 22 8.18 -3.20 13.03
C ALA A 22 8.27 -4.67 13.46
N GLY A 23 9.47 -5.28 13.51
CA GLY A 23 9.65 -6.68 13.91
C GLY A 23 8.98 -7.71 12.98
N TYR A 24 8.73 -7.35 11.73
CA TYR A 24 7.96 -8.11 10.74
C TYR A 24 6.52 -8.41 11.15
N ASP A 25 5.99 -7.66 12.12
CA ASP A 25 4.61 -7.73 12.55
C ASP A 25 3.72 -6.85 11.66
N LEU A 26 2.80 -7.48 10.94
CA LEU A 26 1.92 -6.79 10.01
C LEU A 26 1.04 -5.75 10.70
N ASP A 27 0.57 -6.05 11.91
CA ASP A 27 -0.30 -5.15 12.66
C ASP A 27 0.46 -3.89 13.08
N GLN A 28 1.72 -4.04 13.50
CA GLN A 28 2.59 -2.90 13.84
C GLN A 28 2.90 -2.02 12.62
N ILE A 29 3.10 -2.62 11.45
CA ILE A 29 3.29 -1.86 10.20
C ILE A 29 2.05 -1.02 9.89
N ILE A 30 0.85 -1.60 10.06
CA ILE A 30 -0.42 -0.91 9.82
C ILE A 30 -0.60 0.26 10.78
N GLU A 31 -0.33 0.06 12.08
CA GLU A 31 -0.44 1.14 13.06
C GLU A 31 0.58 2.26 12.80
N ALA A 32 1.84 1.94 12.49
CA ALA A 32 2.85 2.92 12.13
C ALA A 32 2.44 3.74 10.88
N ALA A 33 1.79 3.10 9.89
CA ALA A 33 1.28 3.78 8.71
C ALA A 33 0.11 4.73 9.05
N LYS A 34 -0.81 4.33 9.93
CA LYS A 34 -1.91 5.18 10.42
C LYS A 34 -1.37 6.38 11.19
N ASP A 35 -0.38 6.19 12.04
CA ASP A 35 0.28 7.28 12.78
C ASP A 35 0.92 8.30 11.85
N ARG A 36 1.63 7.82 10.81
CA ARG A 36 2.20 8.69 9.78
C ARG A 36 1.10 9.46 9.04
N GLN A 37 -0.01 8.81 8.74
CA GLN A 37 -1.15 9.45 8.08
C GLN A 37 -1.77 10.55 8.96
N ALA A 38 -1.97 10.28 10.26
CA ALA A 38 -2.49 11.25 11.22
C ALA A 38 -1.59 12.49 11.35
N LYS A 39 -0.26 12.29 11.36
CA LYS A 39 0.73 13.37 11.42
C LYS A 39 0.82 14.20 10.13
N SER A 40 0.29 13.71 9.00
CA SER A 40 0.38 14.40 7.71
C SER A 40 -0.47 15.68 7.62
N GLY A 41 -1.42 15.87 8.55
CA GLY A 41 -2.37 16.99 8.54
C GLY A 41 -3.40 16.93 7.40
N ARG A 42 -3.37 15.88 6.56
CA ARG A 42 -4.33 15.69 5.47
C ARG A 42 -5.58 14.98 5.97
N PRO A 43 -6.78 15.38 5.53
CA PRO A 43 -8.01 14.70 5.90
C PRO A 43 -8.03 13.27 5.36
N VAL A 44 -8.41 12.32 6.21
CA VAL A 44 -8.65 10.94 5.81
C VAL A 44 -10.07 10.84 5.26
N VAL A 45 -10.22 10.52 3.98
CA VAL A 45 -11.53 10.39 3.31
C VAL A 45 -11.82 8.94 2.94
N ARG A 46 -13.07 8.51 3.15
CA ARG A 46 -13.58 7.22 2.68
C ARG A 46 -14.48 7.45 1.48
N LEU A 47 -13.99 7.13 0.29
CA LEU A 47 -14.74 7.28 -0.95
C LEU A 47 -15.69 6.09 -1.16
N PRO A 48 -16.89 6.30 -1.71
CA PRO A 48 -17.75 5.19 -2.12
C PRO A 48 -17.09 4.39 -3.25
N PRO A 49 -17.35 3.08 -3.36
CA PRO A 49 -16.82 2.26 -4.44
C PRO A 49 -17.24 2.80 -5.81
N LYS A 50 -16.34 2.72 -6.79
CA LYS A 50 -16.62 3.14 -8.17
C LYS A 50 -17.73 2.25 -8.74
N LYS A 51 -18.82 2.87 -9.20
CA LYS A 51 -19.86 2.16 -9.96
C LYS A 51 -19.24 1.69 -11.29
N THR A 52 -19.07 0.38 -11.44
CA THR A 52 -18.75 -0.21 -12.74
C THR A 52 -20.02 -0.23 -13.57
N GLU A 53 -19.98 0.33 -14.78
CA GLU A 53 -21.03 0.01 -15.77
C GLU A 53 -21.06 -1.52 -15.90
N SER A 54 -22.25 -2.11 -15.76
CA SER A 54 -22.42 -3.55 -15.89
C SER A 54 -21.74 -4.00 -17.18
N ALA A 55 -20.86 -5.00 -17.08
CA ALA A 55 -20.25 -5.60 -18.25
C ALA A 55 -21.38 -5.92 -19.24
N LYS A 56 -21.34 -5.32 -20.44
CA LYS A 56 -22.20 -5.77 -21.54
C LYS A 56 -22.04 -7.28 -21.59
N LYS A 57 -23.12 -8.02 -21.34
CA LYS A 57 -23.11 -9.47 -21.55
C LYS A 57 -22.62 -9.68 -22.98
N ALA A 58 -21.49 -10.37 -23.13
CA ALA A 58 -21.08 -10.88 -24.44
C ALA A 58 -22.20 -11.83 -24.88
N SER A 59 -22.90 -11.44 -25.94
CA SER A 59 -23.81 -12.31 -26.69
C SER A 59 -23.06 -12.93 -27.86
#